data_AF-A0A7K2ZWX9-F1
#
_entry.id   AF-A0A7K2ZWX9-F1
#
_cell.length_a   1.000
_cell.length_b   1.000
_cell.length_c   1.000
_cell.angle_alpha   90.00
_cell.angle_beta   90.00
_cell.angle_gamma   90.00
#
_symmetry.space_group_name_H-M   'P 1'
#
loop_
_entity.id
_entity.type
_entity.pdbx_description
1 polymer ?
#
loop_
_entity_poly.entity_id
_entity_poly.type
_entity_poly.pdbx_seq_one_letter_code
_entity_poly.pdbx_strand_id
1 'polypeptide(L)' 'MGIFSKRQEVDHAAADRALQAEKRRGSEELNAIRDRIGDGSATDQDYKIFRKVTGIKRSEL' A
#
# COMPACT_ATOMS: atom_id res chain seq x y z
N MET A 1 14.77 38.74 -22.63
CA MET A 1 14.81 38.28 -21.23
C MET A 1 13.63 37.34 -21.01
N GLY A 2 13.86 36.02 -21.12
CA GLY A 2 12.82 35.02 -20.87
C GLY A 2 12.92 34.55 -19.43
N ILE A 3 11.99 35.00 -18.59
CA ILE A 3 11.89 34.61 -17.18
C ILE A 3 11.31 33.19 -17.15
N PHE A 4 12.18 32.20 -17.00
CA PHE A 4 11.79 30.81 -16.83
C PHE A 4 10.92 30.69 -15.59
N SER A 5 9.70 30.18 -15.79
CA SER A 5 8.76 29.79 -14.74
C SER A 5 9.49 28.93 -13.70
N LYS A 6 9.73 29.49 -12.51
CA LYS A 6 9.99 28.71 -11.28
C LYS A 6 8.70 28.00 -10.87
N ARG A 7 8.20 27.10 -11.72
CA ARG A 7 7.30 26.04 -11.26
C ARG A 7 8.19 25.06 -10.53
N GLN A 8 8.31 25.30 -9.22
CA GLN A 8 8.45 24.28 -8.18
C GLN A 8 8.65 22.89 -8.81
N GLU A 9 9.90 22.54 -9.07
CA GLU A 9 10.30 21.16 -9.32
C GLU A 9 10.02 20.45 -7.99
N VAL A 10 8.75 20.08 -7.79
CA VAL A 10 8.37 19.11 -6.79
C VAL A 10 9.22 17.91 -7.15
N ASP A 11 10.21 17.60 -6.32
CA ASP A 11 11.14 16.51 -6.49
C ASP A 11 10.33 15.21 -6.60
N HIS A 12 9.92 14.89 -7.83
CA HIS A 12 9.07 13.74 -8.13
C HIS A 12 9.79 12.46 -7.69
N ALA A 13 11.13 12.47 -7.63
CA ALA A 13 11.94 11.35 -7.16
C ALA A 13 11.78 11.10 -5.64
N ALA A 14 11.73 12.13 -4.80
CA ALA A 14 11.49 12.01 -3.37
C ALA A 14 10.04 11.57 -3.07
N ALA A 15 9.06 12.12 -3.81
CA ALA A 15 7.68 11.72 -3.70
C ALA A 15 7.46 10.25 -4.13
N ASP A 16 8.12 9.81 -5.22
CA ASP A 16 8.03 8.43 -5.69
C ASP A 16 8.71 7.45 -4.72
N ARG A 17 9.85 7.83 -4.11
CA ARG A 17 10.50 7.03 -3.07
C ARG A 17 9.65 6.90 -1.81
N ALA A 18 8.99 7.97 -1.37
CA ALA A 18 8.07 7.93 -0.24
C ALA A 18 6.87 7.03 -0.53
N LEU A 19 6.29 7.15 -1.74
CA LEU A 19 5.18 6.32 -2.19
C LEU A 19 5.58 4.83 -2.28
N GLN A 20 6.79 4.53 -2.74
CA GLN A 20 7.31 3.16 -2.78
C GLN A 20 7.60 2.59 -1.40
N ALA A 21 8.06 3.40 -0.45
CA ALA A 21 8.25 2.99 0.94
C ALA A 21 6.90 2.70 1.63
N GLU A 22 5.88 3.53 1.41
CA GLU A 22 4.52 3.27 1.90
C GLU A 22 3.89 2.04 1.24
N LYS A 23 4.07 1.84 -0.06
CA LYS A 23 3.63 0.62 -0.75
C LYS A 23 4.32 -0.63 -0.19
N ARG A 24 5.62 -0.57 0.11
CA ARG A 24 6.34 -1.67 0.77
C ARG A 24 5.80 -1.99 2.15
N ARG A 25 5.61 -0.97 3.00
CA ARG A 25 5.01 -1.15 4.33
C ARG A 25 3.60 -1.73 4.24
N GLY A 26 2.77 -1.22 3.33
CA GLY A 26 1.43 -1.75 3.07
C GLY A 26 1.47 -3.20 2.58
N SER A 27 2.41 -3.55 1.71
CA SER A 27 2.59 -4.94 1.25
C SER A 27 3.07 -5.89 2.34
N GLU A 28 3.97 -5.46 3.25
CA GLU A 28 4.39 -6.29 4.39
C GLU A 28 3.23 -6.57 5.34
N GLU A 29 2.44 -5.54 5.68
CA GLU A 29 1.27 -5.70 6.53
C GLU A 29 0.23 -6.64 5.91
N LEU A 30 -0.02 -6.50 4.60
CA LEU A 30 -0.93 -7.39 3.87
C LEU A 30 -0.41 -8.83 3.77
N ASN A 31 0.90 -9.04 3.65
CA ASN A 31 1.48 -10.37 3.68
C ASN A 31 1.33 -11.01 5.06
N ALA A 32 1.57 -10.26 6.14
CA ALA A 32 1.35 -10.75 7.50
C ALA A 32 -0.14 -11.06 7.77
N ILE A 33 -1.05 -10.27 7.20
CA ILE A 33 -2.49 -10.56 7.23
C ILE A 33 -2.80 -11.83 6.43
N ARG A 34 -2.26 -11.96 5.22
CA ARG A 34 -2.46 -13.15 4.36
C ARG A 34 -1.98 -14.43 5.03
N ASP A 35 -0.83 -14.38 5.69
CA ASP A 35 -0.25 -15.50 6.41
C ASP A 35 -1.18 -15.95 7.56
N ARG A 36 -1.64 -14.99 8.38
CA ARG A 36 -2.64 -15.25 9.43
C ARG A 36 -3.96 -15.80 8.86
N ILE A 37 -4.37 -15.35 7.67
CA ILE A 37 -5.58 -15.89 6.99
C ILE A 37 -5.35 -17.34 6.60
N GLY A 38 -4.20 -17.68 6.01
CA GLY A 38 -3.86 -19.04 5.61
C GLY A 38 -3.68 -20.01 6.79
N ASP A 39 -3.14 -19.52 7.90
CA ASP A 39 -2.99 -20.27 9.17
C ASP A 39 -4.32 -20.40 9.93
N GLY A 40 -5.34 -19.59 9.59
CA GLY A 40 -6.64 -19.58 10.26
C GLY A 40 -6.67 -18.79 11.58
N SER A 41 -5.56 -18.12 11.94
CA SER A 41 -5.44 -17.24 13.10
C SER A 41 -5.83 -15.77 12.83
N ALA A 42 -6.22 -15.44 11.60
CA ALA A 42 -6.66 -14.10 11.22
C ALA A 42 -7.96 -13.66 11.92
N THR A 43 -7.95 -12.42 12.39
CA THR A 43 -9.13 -11.76 12.97
C THR A 43 -10.09 -11.25 11.89
N ASP A 44 -11.34 -10.98 12.24
CA ASP A 44 -12.31 -10.35 11.32
C ASP A 44 -11.79 -9.00 10.76
N GLN A 45 -11.04 -8.27 11.58
CA GLN A 45 -10.40 -7.02 11.18
C GLN A 45 -9.33 -7.25 10.10
N ASP A 46 -8.52 -8.31 10.22
CA ASP A 46 -7.52 -8.69 9.22
C ASP A 46 -8.19 -8.98 7.86
N TYR A 47 -9.29 -9.75 7.83
CA TYR A 47 -10.06 -9.99 6.61
C TYR A 47 -10.65 -8.72 6.02
N LYS A 48 -11.12 -7.79 6.87
CA LYS A 48 -11.69 -6.51 6.43
C LYS A 48 -10.64 -5.62 5.79
N ILE A 49 -9.42 -5.57 6.36
CA ILE A 49 -8.28 -4.85 5.80
C ILE A 49 -7.84 -5.52 4.49
N PHE A 50 -7.64 -6.84 4.49
CA PHE A 50 -7.23 -7.59 3.31
C PHE A 50 -8.19 -7.38 2.15
N ARG A 51 -9.51 -7.50 2.39
CA ARG A 51 -10.54 -7.26 1.38
C ARG A 51 -10.56 -5.81 0.91
N LYS A 52 -10.39 -4.84 1.80
CA LYS A 52 -10.39 -3.42 1.43
C LYS A 52 -9.23 -3.07 0.50
N VAL A 53 -8.07 -3.70 0.69
CA VAL A 53 -6.88 -3.40 -0.09
C VAL A 53 -6.75 -4.27 -1.34
N THR A 54 -7.06 -5.57 -1.24
CA THR A 54 -6.92 -6.52 -2.37
C THR A 54 -8.19 -6.67 -3.20
N GLY A 55 -9.36 -6.34 -2.65
CA GLY A 55 -10.66 -6.59 -3.27
C GLY A 55 -11.14 -8.05 -3.18
N ILE A 56 -10.29 -8.98 -2.72
CA ILE A 56 -10.57 -10.42 -2.67
C ILE A 56 -11.52 -10.72 -1.51
N LYS A 57 -12.56 -11.53 -1.77
CA LYS A 57 -13.51 -11.97 -0.72
C LYS A 57 -12.98 -13.21 0.00
N ARG A 58 -13.40 -13.39 1.25
CA ARG A 58 -13.10 -14.59 2.06
C ARG A 58 -13.48 -15.92 1.38
N SER A 59 -14.47 -15.93 0.48
CA SER A 59 -14.84 -17.16 -0.26
C SER A 59 -13.90 -17.50 -1.41
N GLU A 60 -12.96 -16.61 -1.76
CA GLU A 60 -11.99 -16.78 -2.85
C GLU A 60 -10.55 -17.01 -2.32
N LEU A 61 -10.41 -17.09 -0.99
CA LEU A 61 -9.19 -17.42 -0.26
C LEU A 61 -9.31 -18.87 0.25
#